data_AF-A0A5B9W8M2-F1
#
_entry.id   AF-A0A5B9W8M2-F1
#
_cell.length_a   1.000
_cell.length_b   1.000
_cell.length_c   1.000
_cell.angle_alpha   90.00
_cell.angle_beta   90.00
_cell.angle_gamma   90.00
#
_symmetry.space_group_name_H-M   'P 1'
#
loop_
_entity.id
_entity.type
_entity.pdbx_description
1 polymer ?
#
loop_
_entity_poly.entity_id
_entity_poly.type
_entity_poly.pdbx_seq_one_letter_code
_entity_poly.pdbx_strand_id
1 'polypeptide(L)'
;MTALHQDITIEQGADYDHPFFLTDDAGEVDNLTGVAFVMQIRDSFGNPTALLTLSTADGSIAVDVDSGAVRPVIGYAVTAAFLPGQYVYDLKSLETNGRVRRRRQGKVTVSPQVTTIPVPAPAPSPSPAPAPAPSPAPGPSPSPTPAPSPTPYTDAAGNAYTDAAGNPYTS
;
A
#
# COMPACT_ATOMS: atom_id res chain seq x y z
N MET A 1 -33.17 7.01 1.11
CA MET A 1 -33.31 5.66 1.67
C MET A 1 -32.55 5.52 2.97
N THR A 2 -33.16 4.89 3.96
CA THR A 2 -32.48 4.42 5.18
C THR A 2 -31.77 3.10 4.89
N ALA A 3 -30.63 2.84 5.54
CA ALA A 3 -29.92 1.56 5.38
C ALA A 3 -30.82 0.38 5.77
N LEU A 4 -30.80 -0.70 4.97
CA LEU A 4 -31.50 -1.93 5.31
C LEU A 4 -30.86 -2.55 6.56
N HIS A 5 -31.70 -2.99 7.49
CA HIS A 5 -31.29 -3.77 8.64
C HIS A 5 -31.21 -5.26 8.28
N GLN A 6 -30.08 -5.90 8.55
CA GLN A 6 -29.85 -7.32 8.30
C GLN A 6 -28.87 -7.85 9.35
N ASP A 7 -29.31 -8.78 10.19
CA ASP A 7 -28.43 -9.46 11.14
C ASP A 7 -27.64 -10.57 10.43
N ILE A 8 -26.42 -10.81 10.90
CA ILE A 8 -25.53 -11.86 10.37
C ILE A 8 -25.02 -12.76 11.50
N THR A 9 -24.67 -13.99 11.15
CA THR A 9 -24.02 -14.94 12.05
C THR A 9 -22.66 -15.30 11.49
N ILE A 10 -21.63 -15.22 12.32
CA ILE A 10 -20.27 -15.67 12.02
C ILE A 10 -20.00 -16.92 12.88
N GLU A 11 -19.72 -18.04 12.21
CA GLU A 11 -19.28 -19.26 12.87
C GLU A 11 -17.78 -19.13 13.19
N GLN A 12 -17.42 -19.22 14.47
CA GLN A 12 -16.03 -19.12 14.91
C GLN A 12 -15.18 -20.20 14.21
N GLY A 13 -14.03 -19.81 13.67
CA GLY A 13 -13.11 -20.75 13.01
C GLY A 13 -13.61 -21.36 11.71
N ALA A 14 -14.62 -20.76 11.08
CA ALA A 14 -15.01 -21.04 9.70
C ALA A 14 -14.84 -19.79 8.82
N ASP A 15 -14.65 -20.00 7.52
CA ASP A 15 -14.68 -18.89 6.57
C ASP A 15 -16.09 -18.28 6.51
N TYR A 16 -16.17 -16.95 6.47
CA TYR A 16 -17.41 -16.23 6.28
C TYR A 16 -17.37 -15.46 4.96
N ASP A 17 -18.31 -15.79 4.09
CA ASP A 17 -18.41 -15.24 2.73
C ASP A 17 -19.87 -14.98 2.29
N HIS A 18 -20.78 -14.75 3.24
CA HIS A 18 -22.20 -14.51 2.92
C HIS A 18 -22.41 -13.12 2.30
N PRO A 19 -22.96 -13.03 1.08
CA PRO A 19 -23.09 -11.76 0.37
C PRO A 19 -24.29 -10.92 0.83
N PHE A 20 -24.12 -9.61 0.77
CA PHE A 20 -25.22 -8.65 0.79
C PHE A 20 -25.61 -8.30 -0.64
N PHE A 21 -26.83 -8.67 -1.05
CA PHE A 21 -27.38 -8.26 -2.35
C PHE A 21 -27.93 -6.84 -2.26
N LEU A 22 -27.38 -5.92 -3.04
CA LEU A 22 -27.78 -4.52 -3.05
C LEU A 22 -28.68 -4.23 -4.24
N THR A 23 -29.89 -3.76 -3.95
CA THR A 23 -30.86 -3.30 -4.94
C THR A 23 -31.13 -1.80 -4.78
N ASP A 24 -31.68 -1.19 -5.82
CA ASP A 24 -32.23 0.16 -5.80
C ASP A 24 -33.65 0.21 -5.18
N ASP A 25 -34.28 1.40 -5.19
CA ASP A 25 -35.64 1.61 -4.67
C ASP A 25 -36.72 0.87 -5.48
N ALA A 26 -36.42 0.50 -6.73
CA ALA A 26 -37.31 -0.24 -7.62
C ALA A 26 -37.17 -1.77 -7.44
N GLY A 27 -36.15 -2.23 -6.70
CA GLY A 27 -35.86 -3.65 -6.48
C GLY A 27 -34.92 -4.24 -7.53
N GLU A 28 -34.38 -3.42 -8.43
CA GLU A 28 -33.39 -3.84 -9.42
C GLU A 28 -31.99 -3.84 -8.82
N VAL A 29 -31.08 -4.61 -9.40
CA VAL A 29 -29.67 -4.63 -8.98
C VAL A 29 -29.07 -3.23 -9.05
N ASP A 30 -28.47 -2.77 -7.94
CA ASP A 30 -27.87 -1.44 -7.89
C ASP A 30 -26.58 -1.39 -8.71
N ASN A 31 -26.27 -0.22 -9.30
CA ASN A 31 -25.04 -0.05 -10.06
C ASN A 31 -23.85 0.12 -9.11
N LEU A 32 -23.06 -0.93 -8.97
CA LEU A 32 -21.89 -0.97 -8.08
C LEU A 32 -20.57 -0.60 -8.79
N THR A 33 -20.62 -0.24 -10.07
CA THR A 33 -19.42 0.05 -10.87
C THR A 33 -18.62 1.22 -10.28
N GLY A 34 -17.37 0.96 -9.88
CA GLY A 34 -16.48 1.96 -9.30
C GLY A 34 -16.83 2.37 -7.85
N VAL A 35 -17.75 1.67 -7.19
CA VAL A 35 -18.13 1.93 -5.79
C VAL A 35 -17.18 1.18 -4.86
N ALA A 36 -16.61 1.90 -3.88
CA ALA A 36 -15.81 1.29 -2.82
C ALA A 36 -16.67 0.98 -1.59
N PHE A 37 -16.32 -0.07 -0.85
CA PHE A 37 -17.02 -0.45 0.38
C PHE A 37 -16.07 -0.56 1.57
N VAL A 38 -16.60 -0.20 2.73
CA VAL A 38 -15.96 -0.41 4.03
C VAL A 38 -17.00 -0.97 5.00
N MET A 39 -16.62 -2.00 5.74
CA MET A 39 -17.42 -2.59 6.81
C MET A 39 -16.61 -2.64 8.10
N GLN A 40 -17.25 -2.33 9.23
CA GLN A 40 -16.62 -2.48 10.54
C GLN A 40 -17.48 -3.29 11.48
N ILE A 41 -16.87 -4.20 12.23
CA ILE A 41 -17.49 -4.95 13.33
C ILE A 41 -16.98 -4.38 14.65
N ARG A 42 -17.88 -4.13 15.59
CA ARG A 42 -17.62 -3.52 16.90
C ARG A 42 -18.40 -4.23 17.99
N ASP A 43 -17.93 -4.17 19.22
CA ASP A 43 -18.66 -4.61 20.41
C ASP A 43 -19.95 -3.80 20.67
N SER A 44 -19.94 -2.50 20.36
CA SER A 44 -21.09 -1.63 20.51
C SER A 44 -21.02 -0.41 19.57
N PHE A 45 -22.15 0.27 19.36
CA PHE A 45 -22.23 1.44 18.46
C PHE A 45 -21.33 2.62 18.88
N GLY A 46 -21.01 2.74 20.17
CA GLY A 46 -20.25 3.86 20.72
C GLY A 46 -18.75 3.62 20.82
N ASN A 47 -18.27 2.39 20.62
CA ASN A 47 -16.85 2.10 20.74
C ASN A 47 -16.11 2.63 19.49
N PRO A 48 -15.11 3.52 19.63
CA PRO A 48 -14.36 4.07 18.50
C PRO A 48 -13.38 3.07 17.87
N THR A 49 -13.04 1.98 18.55
CA THR A 49 -12.13 0.93 18.06
C THR A 49 -12.91 -0.18 17.37
N ALA A 50 -12.60 -0.45 16.10
CA ALA A 50 -13.18 -1.58 15.37
C ALA A 50 -12.44 -2.87 15.75
N LEU A 51 -13.19 -3.95 15.97
CA LEU A 51 -12.63 -5.29 16.15
C LEU A 51 -12.13 -5.85 14.82
N LEU A 52 -12.84 -5.53 13.75
CA LEU A 52 -12.46 -5.88 12.39
C LEU A 52 -12.89 -4.76 11.46
N THR A 53 -12.00 -4.38 10.55
CA THR A 53 -12.30 -3.50 9.42
C THR A 53 -12.07 -4.29 8.16
N LEU A 54 -13.06 -4.24 7.27
CA LEU A 54 -13.03 -4.86 5.96
C LEU A 54 -13.19 -3.78 4.90
N SER A 55 -12.51 -3.91 3.77
CA SER A 55 -12.67 -2.97 2.68
C SER A 55 -12.49 -3.61 1.30
N THR A 56 -12.98 -2.93 0.27
CA THR A 56 -12.63 -3.27 -1.11
C THR A 56 -11.16 -2.97 -1.42
N ALA A 57 -10.52 -2.07 -0.67
CA ALA A 57 -9.13 -1.66 -0.90
C ALA A 57 -8.12 -2.72 -0.42
N ASP A 58 -8.41 -3.40 0.69
CA ASP A 58 -7.59 -4.50 1.21
C ASP A 58 -8.01 -5.89 0.66
N GLY A 59 -9.07 -5.94 -0.16
CA GLY A 59 -9.58 -7.16 -0.79
C GLY A 59 -10.45 -8.03 0.12
N SER A 60 -10.70 -7.64 1.37
CA SER A 60 -11.57 -8.37 2.30
C SER A 60 -13.07 -8.11 2.07
N ILE A 61 -13.41 -7.29 1.07
CA ILE A 61 -14.75 -7.22 0.49
C ILE A 61 -14.64 -7.44 -1.02
N ALA A 62 -15.25 -8.51 -1.52
CA ALA A 62 -15.41 -8.78 -2.94
C ALA A 62 -16.75 -8.18 -3.44
N VAL A 63 -16.74 -7.60 -4.63
CA VAL A 63 -17.95 -7.03 -5.25
C VAL A 63 -18.19 -7.72 -6.59
N ASP A 64 -19.39 -8.26 -6.75
CA ASP A 64 -19.94 -8.74 -8.01
C ASP A 64 -20.93 -7.69 -8.52
N VAL A 65 -20.56 -7.01 -9.60
CA VAL A 65 -21.35 -5.92 -10.18
C VAL A 65 -22.55 -6.42 -10.98
N ASP A 66 -22.49 -7.66 -11.48
CA ASP A 66 -23.56 -8.23 -12.31
C ASP A 66 -24.71 -8.72 -11.42
N SER A 67 -24.39 -9.31 -10.27
CA SER A 67 -25.38 -9.78 -9.30
C SER A 67 -25.71 -8.77 -8.20
N GLY A 68 -24.99 -7.64 -8.12
CA GLY A 68 -25.09 -6.68 -7.01
C GLY A 68 -24.63 -7.23 -5.66
N ALA A 69 -23.83 -8.30 -5.65
CA ALA A 69 -23.39 -8.93 -4.41
C ALA A 69 -22.15 -8.23 -3.85
N VAL A 70 -22.25 -7.77 -2.60
CA VAL A 70 -21.13 -7.28 -1.81
C VAL A 70 -20.81 -8.31 -0.74
N ARG A 71 -19.71 -9.02 -0.91
CA ARG A 71 -19.32 -10.19 -0.11
C ARG A 71 -18.14 -9.84 0.81
N PRO A 72 -18.36 -9.73 2.13
CA PRO A 72 -17.27 -9.79 3.09
C PRO A 72 -16.55 -11.13 2.95
N VAL A 73 -15.23 -11.14 2.94
CA VAL A 73 -14.40 -12.36 2.87
C VAL A 73 -13.56 -12.40 4.13
N ILE A 74 -14.01 -13.15 5.12
CA ILE A 74 -13.35 -13.26 6.43
C ILE A 74 -12.87 -14.69 6.58
N GLY A 75 -11.55 -14.87 6.60
CA GLY A 75 -10.95 -16.20 6.74
C GLY A 75 -11.14 -16.80 8.13
N TYR A 76 -11.13 -18.12 8.21
CA TYR A 76 -11.36 -18.89 9.44
C TYR A 76 -10.43 -18.49 10.61
N ALA A 77 -9.17 -18.12 10.32
CA ALA A 77 -8.23 -17.68 11.36
C ALA A 77 -8.66 -16.37 12.03
N VAL A 78 -9.31 -15.48 11.27
CA VAL A 78 -9.85 -14.21 11.78
C VAL A 78 -11.14 -14.48 12.55
N THR A 79 -12.03 -15.32 12.02
CA THR A 79 -13.28 -15.67 12.72
C THR A 79 -13.00 -16.42 14.03
N ALA A 80 -11.96 -17.26 14.07
CA ALA A 80 -11.49 -17.94 15.28
C ALA A 80 -11.05 -17.00 16.41
N ALA A 81 -10.56 -15.79 16.07
CA ALA A 81 -10.06 -14.82 17.04
C ALA A 81 -11.18 -14.01 17.72
N PHE A 82 -12.40 -14.02 17.18
CA PHE A 82 -13.53 -13.40 17.87
C PHE A 82 -13.94 -14.21 19.10
N LEU A 83 -14.36 -13.50 20.15
CA LEU A 83 -15.03 -14.14 21.27
C LEU A 83 -16.49 -14.43 20.87
N PRO A 84 -17.09 -15.56 21.30
CA PRO A 84 -18.51 -15.80 21.12
C PRO A 84 -19.34 -14.69 21.79
N GLY A 85 -20.35 -14.17 21.11
CA GLY A 85 -21.13 -13.05 21.63
C GLY A 85 -21.91 -12.26 20.58
N GLN A 86 -22.46 -11.12 21.00
CA GLN A 86 -23.12 -10.16 20.11
C GLN A 86 -22.24 -8.95 19.86
N TYR A 87 -22.23 -8.53 18.61
CA TYR A 87 -21.51 -7.37 18.09
C TYR A 87 -22.45 -6.59 17.17
N VAL A 88 -21.98 -5.46 16.65
CA VAL A 88 -22.70 -4.62 15.70
C VAL A 88 -21.83 -4.33 14.49
N TYR A 89 -22.47 -4.12 13.35
CA TYR A 89 -21.76 -3.71 12.15
C TYR A 89 -22.51 -2.65 11.34
N ASP A 90 -21.74 -1.99 10.48
CA ASP A 90 -22.28 -1.28 9.33
C ASP A 90 -21.44 -1.52 8.08
N LEU A 91 -22.12 -1.50 6.94
CA LEU A 91 -21.51 -1.48 5.62
C LEU A 91 -21.78 -0.10 5.01
N LYS A 92 -20.71 0.60 4.64
CA LYS A 92 -20.78 1.89 3.96
C LYS A 92 -20.20 1.78 2.56
N SER A 93 -20.86 2.43 1.61
CA SER A 93 -20.34 2.65 0.26
C SER A 93 -19.77 4.07 0.13
N LEU A 94 -18.69 4.21 -0.63
CA LEU A 94 -18.19 5.46 -1.17
C LEU A 94 -18.44 5.44 -2.68
N GLU A 95 -19.39 6.26 -3.12
CA GLU A 95 -19.79 6.38 -4.52
C GLU A 95 -18.76 7.19 -5.32
N THR A 96 -18.77 7.03 -6.65
CA THR A 96 -17.86 7.71 -7.58
C THR A 96 -17.98 9.24 -7.54
N ASN A 97 -19.13 9.76 -7.11
CA ASN A 97 -19.36 11.19 -6.88
C ASN A 97 -18.88 11.68 -5.49
N GLY A 98 -18.18 10.84 -4.72
CA GLY A 98 -17.70 11.14 -3.37
C GLY A 98 -18.74 10.99 -2.26
N ARG A 99 -19.97 10.57 -2.57
CA ARG A 99 -21.03 10.41 -1.57
C ARG A 99 -20.82 9.13 -0.76
N VAL A 100 -20.88 9.26 0.55
CA VAL A 100 -20.91 8.11 1.47
C VAL A 100 -22.35 7.74 1.80
N ARG A 101 -22.71 6.46 1.66
CA ARG A 101 -24.00 5.92 2.10
C ARG A 101 -23.81 4.72 3.00
N ARG A 102 -24.63 4.62 4.05
CA ARG A 102 -24.77 3.37 4.80
C ARG A 102 -25.73 2.46 4.03
N ARG A 103 -25.25 1.28 3.61
CA ARG A 103 -25.98 0.33 2.76
C ARG A 103 -26.62 -0.80 3.57
N ARG A 104 -25.90 -1.31 4.57
CA ARG A 104 -26.36 -2.35 5.50
C ARG A 104 -25.96 -2.01 6.93
N GLN A 105 -26.71 -2.55 7.88
CA GLN A 105 -26.41 -2.51 9.30
C GLN A 105 -27.11 -3.65 10.00
N GLY A 106 -26.60 -4.03 11.16
CA GLY A 106 -27.27 -5.02 11.99
C GLY A 106 -26.39 -5.48 13.13
N LYS A 107 -26.85 -6.53 13.78
CA LYS A 107 -26.07 -7.30 14.74
C LYS A 107 -25.25 -8.35 14.02
N VAL A 108 -24.11 -8.66 14.64
CA VAL A 108 -23.32 -9.83 14.31
C VAL A 108 -23.37 -10.77 15.52
N THR A 109 -23.84 -11.98 15.32
CA THR A 109 -23.77 -13.05 16.32
C THR A 109 -22.56 -13.93 16.01
N VAL A 110 -21.65 -14.10 16.95
CA VAL A 110 -20.54 -15.06 16.81
C VAL A 110 -20.90 -16.33 17.57
N SER A 111 -21.12 -17.43 16.85
CA SER A 111 -21.39 -18.75 17.43
C SER A 111 -20.07 -19.46 17.77
N PRO A 112 -20.01 -20.15 18.92
CA PRO A 112 -18.81 -20.83 19.37
C PRO A 112 -18.54 -22.09 18.55
N GLN A 113 -17.25 -22.37 18.29
CA GLN A 113 -16.82 -23.63 17.69
C GLN A 113 -16.60 -24.71 18.76
N VAL A 114 -16.81 -25.97 18.38
CA VAL A 114 -16.39 -27.14 19.19
C VAL A 114 -15.11 -27.76 18.63
N THR A 115 -14.99 -27.80 17.30
CA THR A 115 -13.83 -28.32 16.59
C THR A 115 -12.94 -27.16 16.16
N THR A 116 -11.65 -27.25 16.45
CA THR A 116 -10.67 -26.22 16.09
C THR A 116 -9.76 -26.71 14.97
N ILE A 117 -9.57 -25.87 13.95
CA ILE A 117 -8.50 -26.06 12.97
C ILE A 117 -7.30 -25.24 13.48
N PRO A 118 -6.13 -25.87 13.71
CA PRO A 118 -4.96 -25.13 14.19
C PRO A 118 -4.52 -24.11 13.15
N VAL A 119 -4.48 -22.83 13.56
CA VAL A 119 -3.93 -21.75 12.73
C VAL A 119 -2.42 -21.98 12.63
N PRO A 120 -1.83 -22.05 11.41
CA PRO A 120 -0.40 -22.17 11.24
C PRO A 120 0.34 -21.04 11.99
N ALA A 121 1.42 -21.39 12.68
CA ALA A 121 2.26 -20.38 13.30
C ALA A 121 2.79 -19.39 12.23
N PRO A 122 2.89 -18.09 12.55
CA PRO A 122 3.50 -17.12 11.63
C PRO A 122 4.90 -17.59 11.23
N ALA A 123 5.26 -17.39 9.97
CA ALA A 123 6.64 -17.62 9.53
C ALA A 123 7.60 -16.74 10.35
N PRO A 124 8.80 -17.23 10.71
CA PRO A 124 9.79 -16.39 11.38
C PRO A 124 10.13 -15.18 10.50
N SER A 125 10.30 -14.02 11.13
CA SER A 125 10.73 -12.80 10.42
C SER A 125 12.07 -13.06 9.72
N PRO A 126 12.27 -12.61 8.47
CA PRO A 126 13.57 -12.71 7.82
C PRO A 126 14.63 -11.97 8.65
N SER A 127 15.86 -12.48 8.64
CA SER A 127 16.99 -11.78 9.25
C SER A 127 17.22 -10.45 8.52
N PRO A 128 17.60 -9.36 9.22
CA PRO A 128 18.01 -8.12 8.58
C PRO A 128 19.11 -8.36 7.52
N ALA A 129 19.06 -7.61 6.42
CA ALA A 129 20.13 -7.63 5.43
C ALA A 129 21.44 -7.10 6.05
N PRO A 130 22.62 -7.62 5.65
CA PRO A 130 23.90 -7.04 6.04
C PRO A 130 24.00 -5.57 5.65
N ALA A 131 24.67 -4.76 6.48
CA ALA A 131 24.93 -3.35 6.16
C ALA A 131 25.77 -3.22 4.87
N PRO A 132 25.52 -2.19 4.02
CA PRO A 132 26.35 -1.93 2.85
C PRO A 132 27.83 -1.75 3.21
N ALA A 133 28.72 -2.25 2.34
CA ALA A 133 30.15 -2.03 2.50
C ALA A 133 30.47 -0.51 2.41
N PRO A 134 31.47 -0.01 3.17
CA PRO A 134 31.89 1.38 3.06
C PRO A 134 32.36 1.70 1.64
N SER A 135 32.05 2.92 1.17
CA SER A 135 32.51 3.41 -0.15
C SER A 135 34.04 3.43 -0.21
N PRO A 136 34.66 3.07 -1.35
CA PRO A 136 36.08 3.27 -1.57
C PRO A 136 36.49 4.74 -1.36
N ALA A 137 37.68 4.97 -0.81
CA ALA A 137 38.25 6.30 -0.69
C ALA A 137 38.42 6.95 -2.08
N PRO A 138 38.21 8.28 -2.21
CA PRO A 138 38.51 9.00 -3.45
C PRO A 138 39.94 8.76 -3.92
N GLY A 139 40.12 8.56 -5.23
CA GLY A 139 41.44 8.42 -5.84
C GLY A 139 42.29 9.71 -5.71
N PRO A 140 43.62 9.62 -5.86
CA PRO A 140 44.49 10.79 -5.80
C PRO A 140 44.13 11.79 -6.92
N SER A 141 44.21 13.08 -6.60
CA SER A 141 44.02 14.15 -7.59
C SER A 141 45.10 14.05 -8.68
N PRO A 142 44.76 14.25 -9.97
CA PRO A 142 45.76 14.31 -11.03
C PRO A 142 46.78 15.43 -10.77
N SER A 143 48.04 15.16 -11.10
CA SER A 143 49.11 16.16 -11.05
C SER A 143 48.80 17.31 -12.02
N PRO A 144 49.07 18.57 -11.66
CA PRO A 144 48.90 19.69 -12.58
C PRO A 144 49.75 19.50 -13.85
N THR A 145 49.18 19.87 -14.99
CA THR A 145 49.90 19.90 -16.28
C THR A 145 51.02 20.94 -16.22
N PRO A 146 52.24 20.62 -16.67
CA PRO A 146 53.32 21.62 -16.79
C PRO A 146 52.88 22.82 -17.64
N ALA A 147 53.31 24.02 -17.24
CA ALA A 147 53.08 25.23 -18.02
C ALA A 147 53.72 25.09 -19.41
N PRO A 148 53.11 25.69 -20.46
CA PRO A 148 53.70 25.68 -21.80
C PRO A 148 55.07 26.36 -21.79
N SER A 149 55.99 25.85 -22.61
CA SER A 149 57.29 26.48 -22.83
C SER A 149 57.09 27.84 -23.52
N PRO A 150 57.86 28.88 -23.13
CA PRO A 150 57.76 30.20 -23.75
C PRO A 150 58.13 30.13 -25.24
N THR A 151 57.42 30.89 -26.07
CA THR A 151 57.64 30.94 -27.52
C THR A 151 58.79 31.90 -27.87
N PRO A 152 59.72 31.54 -28.77
CA PRO A 152 60.78 32.44 -29.19
C PRO A 152 60.25 33.58 -30.07
N TYR A 153 60.80 34.78 -29.86
CA TYR A 153 60.59 35.92 -30.74
C TYR A 153 61.32 35.67 -32.07
N THR A 154 60.63 35.92 -33.18
CA THR A 154 61.15 35.72 -34.53
C THR A 154 61.05 37.00 -35.35
N ASP A 155 61.95 37.18 -36.32
CA ASP A 155 61.91 38.27 -37.29
C ASP A 155 60.91 37.98 -38.43
N ALA A 156 60.71 38.96 -39.34
CA ALA A 156 59.80 38.83 -40.48
C ALA A 156 60.22 37.74 -41.50
N ALA A 157 61.45 37.23 -41.42
CA ALA A 157 61.95 36.14 -42.23
C ALA A 157 61.85 34.77 -41.52
N GLY A 158 61.38 34.73 -40.27
CA GLY A 158 61.19 33.53 -39.46
C GLY A 158 62.40 33.10 -38.64
N ASN A 159 63.45 33.92 -38.55
CA ASN A 159 64.63 33.61 -37.76
C ASN A 159 64.42 34.01 -36.29
N ALA A 160 64.79 33.14 -35.34
CA ALA A 160 64.71 33.46 -33.92
C ALA A 160 65.74 34.54 -33.54
N TYR A 161 65.31 35.54 -32.77
CA TYR A 161 66.25 36.49 -32.18
C TYR A 161 67.03 35.78 -31.08
N THR A 162 68.36 35.73 -31.19
CA THR A 162 69.23 35.11 -30.18
C THR A 162 70.15 36.13 -29.53
N ASP A 163 70.55 35.89 -28.28
CA ASP A 163 71.60 36.66 -27.61
C ASP A 163 73.01 36.32 -28.14
N ALA A 164 74.04 37.01 -27.63
CA ALA A 164 75.44 36.79 -28.04
C ALA A 164 75.99 35.39 -27.67
N ALA A 165 75.26 34.62 -26.86
CA ALA A 165 75.59 33.23 -26.51
C ALA A 165 74.79 32.19 -27.32
N GLY A 166 73.86 32.63 -28.19
CA GLY A 166 73.07 31.77 -29.06
C GLY A 166 71.73 31.29 -28.47
N ASN A 167 71.28 31.83 -27.34
CA ASN A 167 69.98 31.48 -26.76
C ASN A 167 68.86 32.34 -27.34
N PRO A 168 67.69 31.78 -27.67
CA PRO A 168 66.58 32.56 -28.22
C PRO A 168 65.95 33.44 -27.13
N TYR A 169 65.61 34.68 -27.50
CA TYR A 169 64.71 35.50 -26.70
C TYR A 169 63.30 34.91 -26.80
N THR A 170 62.66 34.62 -25.67
CA THR A 170 61.31 34.04 -25.62
C THR A 170 60.34 34.93 -24.83
N SER A 171 59.04 34.80 -25.06
CA SER A 171 57.95 35.52 -24.38
C SER A 171 57.65 35.01 -22.97
#